data_AF-A0A2V2WEP2-F1
#
_entry.id   AF-A0A2V2WEP2-F1
#
_cell.length_a   1.000
_cell.length_b   1.000
_cell.length_c   1.000
_cell.angle_alpha   90.00
_cell.angle_beta   90.00
_cell.angle_gamma   90.00
#
_symmetry.space_group_name_H-M   'P 1'
#
loop_
_entity.id
_entity.type
_entity.pdbx_description
1 polymer ?
#
loop_
_entity_poly.entity_id
_entity_poly.type
_entity_poly.pdbx_seq_one_letter_code
_entity_poly.pdbx_strand_id
1 'polypeptide(L)'
;MRPSAALSPFKGVAAVHCCEDAQFRLQSGRLGLFLKLRGDVMRHARLAGGNGGQKRTRDCRETTVAVEEKPGDVASAVLCGVRGVTTRLFQGVELRHAELRAIHVAREAEDANRKLGERGEDPINLTSIFSLDSFASLHTLDLECNCLGDEGITKLCLWCLPQLCFLKRLFVASNGFGVSGLRAIVKYTEGNASGTDGRMPSAFSPNNSTETKMHPLEAVGLTNNPLFSNDKDEEVTDLLSCLLHACGPLLRRLHLNHVGMPTSSAVAMVQVCFAGDKVRPQGFPDTQLTVYLKQNYIDKEQFYSTLRDLEMGAAARMFLV
;
A
#
# COMPACT_ATOMS: atom_id res chain seq x y z
N MET A 1 -20.24 -40.66 -15.82
CA MET A 1 -21.17 -39.73 -15.15
C MET A 1 -20.79 -39.66 -13.68
N ARG A 2 -20.22 -38.55 -13.22
CA ARG A 2 -19.85 -38.32 -11.81
C ARG A 2 -20.92 -37.43 -11.18
N PRO A 3 -21.40 -37.73 -9.96
CA PRO A 3 -22.36 -36.85 -9.29
C PRO A 3 -21.65 -35.60 -8.76
N SER A 4 -22.25 -34.46 -9.06
CA SER A 4 -21.89 -33.14 -8.52
C SER A 4 -22.37 -33.07 -7.07
N ALA A 5 -21.43 -32.98 -6.12
CA ALA A 5 -21.74 -32.68 -4.72
C ALA A 5 -21.80 -31.16 -4.55
N ALA A 6 -23.01 -30.62 -4.55
CA ALA A 6 -23.28 -29.25 -4.13
C ALA A 6 -22.99 -29.13 -2.63
N LEU A 7 -22.00 -28.30 -2.28
CA LEU A 7 -21.74 -27.89 -0.90
C LEU A 7 -22.88 -26.97 -0.44
N SER A 8 -23.58 -27.41 0.61
CA SER A 8 -24.65 -26.68 1.30
C SER A 8 -24.14 -25.38 1.95
N PRO A 9 -24.97 -24.34 2.05
CA PRO A 9 -24.62 -23.13 2.79
C PRO A 9 -24.64 -23.42 4.29
N PHE A 10 -23.50 -23.19 4.96
CA PHE A 10 -23.41 -23.21 6.42
C PHE A 10 -24.33 -22.13 7.00
N LYS A 11 -25.42 -22.56 7.64
CA LYS A 11 -26.25 -21.74 8.53
C LYS A 11 -25.59 -21.68 9.90
N GLY A 12 -25.30 -20.48 10.39
CA GLY A 12 -25.13 -20.22 11.81
C GLY A 12 -23.95 -19.33 12.18
N VAL A 13 -24.05 -18.02 11.92
CA VAL A 13 -23.55 -16.94 12.79
C VAL A 13 -24.48 -15.76 12.55
N ALA A 14 -24.92 -15.07 13.61
CA ALA A 14 -25.76 -13.89 13.52
C ALA A 14 -25.12 -12.87 12.56
N ALA A 15 -25.85 -12.54 11.49
CA ALA A 15 -25.48 -11.45 10.60
C ALA A 15 -25.55 -10.15 11.41
N VAL A 16 -24.40 -9.66 11.85
CA VAL A 16 -24.25 -8.22 12.07
C VAL A 16 -24.60 -7.60 10.72
N HIS A 17 -25.60 -6.73 10.67
CA HIS A 17 -26.00 -5.98 9.49
C HIS A 17 -24.81 -5.13 9.02
N CYS A 18 -23.88 -5.75 8.29
CA CYS A 18 -22.93 -5.05 7.45
C CYS A 18 -23.73 -4.42 6.33
N CYS A 19 -23.48 -3.13 6.05
CA CYS A 19 -24.00 -2.43 4.87
C CYS A 19 -23.89 -3.37 3.66
N GLU A 20 -24.98 -3.60 2.92
CA GLU A 20 -25.06 -4.58 1.83
C GLU A 20 -24.01 -4.31 0.72
N ASP A 21 -23.40 -3.13 0.74
CA ASP A 21 -22.43 -2.60 -0.24
C ASP A 21 -21.00 -3.17 -0.11
N ALA A 22 -20.60 -3.67 1.07
CA ALA A 22 -19.25 -4.15 1.32
C ALA A 22 -19.20 -5.69 1.42
N GLN A 23 -19.02 -6.37 0.28
CA GLN A 23 -18.90 -7.82 0.26
C GLN A 23 -17.45 -8.25 0.51
N PHE A 24 -17.20 -9.00 1.57
CA PHE A 24 -15.89 -9.60 1.82
C PHE A 24 -15.80 -10.98 1.21
N ARG A 25 -14.68 -11.26 0.52
CA ARG A 25 -14.38 -12.58 0.01
C ARG A 25 -13.11 -13.12 0.65
N LEU A 26 -13.28 -14.25 1.33
CA LEU A 26 -12.17 -15.12 1.71
C LEU A 26 -11.74 -15.93 0.51
N GLN A 27 -10.45 -15.85 0.17
CA GLN A 27 -9.87 -16.66 -0.88
C GLN A 27 -8.75 -17.53 -0.28
N SER A 28 -8.81 -18.82 -0.57
CA SER A 28 -7.65 -19.69 -0.37
C SER A 28 -6.70 -19.45 -1.56
N GLY A 29 -5.52 -18.90 -1.26
CA GLY A 29 -4.42 -18.79 -2.19
C GLY A 29 -3.37 -19.86 -1.94
N ARG A 30 -2.41 -20.02 -2.87
CA ARG A 30 -1.28 -20.95 -2.73
C ARG A 30 -0.45 -20.74 -1.46
N LEU A 31 -0.49 -19.54 -0.88
CA LEU A 31 0.26 -19.20 0.32
C LEU A 31 -0.61 -19.30 1.57
N GLY A 32 -1.90 -18.95 1.52
CA GLY A 32 -2.79 -19.01 2.68
C GLY A 32 -4.10 -18.29 2.43
N LEU A 33 -4.76 -17.82 3.50
CA LEU A 33 -6.04 -17.11 3.42
C LEU A 33 -5.82 -15.62 3.13
N PHE A 34 -6.53 -15.14 2.11
CA PHE A 34 -6.60 -13.74 1.71
C PHE A 34 -7.98 -13.18 2.01
N LEU A 35 -8.02 -12.05 2.71
CA LEU A 35 -9.24 -11.26 2.89
C LEU A 35 -9.28 -10.14 1.86
N LYS A 36 -10.28 -10.15 0.99
CA LYS A 36 -10.45 -9.16 -0.06
C LYS A 36 -11.80 -8.47 0.04
N LEU A 37 -11.81 -7.15 -0.04
CA LEU A 37 -13.03 -6.38 -0.26
C LEU A 37 -13.45 -6.47 -1.74
N ARG A 38 -14.71 -6.82 -1.99
CA ARG A 38 -15.38 -6.64 -3.28
C ARG A 38 -16.16 -5.33 -3.21
N GLY A 39 -15.82 -4.38 -4.08
CA GLY A 39 -16.74 -3.30 -4.42
C GLY A 39 -17.70 -3.84 -5.47
N ASP A 40 -18.97 -4.01 -5.13
CA ASP A 40 -20.02 -4.19 -6.14
C ASP A 40 -20.52 -2.79 -6.52
N VAL A 41 -19.75 -2.11 -7.37
CA VAL A 41 -20.23 -0.85 -7.97
C VAL A 41 -21.22 -1.25 -9.06
N MET A 42 -22.42 -1.68 -8.68
CA MET A 42 -23.59 -1.77 -9.55
C MET A 42 -23.99 -0.34 -9.92
N ARG A 43 -23.23 0.27 -10.84
CA ARG A 43 -23.78 1.34 -11.67
C ARG A 43 -24.87 0.68 -12.52
N HIS A 44 -26.12 0.79 -12.09
CA HIS A 44 -27.25 0.48 -12.96
C HIS A 44 -27.08 1.28 -14.25
N ALA A 45 -26.62 0.61 -15.30
CA ALA A 45 -26.58 1.14 -16.64
C ALA A 45 -28.01 1.33 -17.11
N ARG A 46 -28.55 2.55 -16.96
CA ARG A 46 -29.66 2.98 -17.79
C ARG A 46 -29.11 3.19 -19.20
N LEU A 47 -29.45 2.26 -20.07
CA LEU A 47 -29.29 2.35 -21.51
C LEU A 47 -29.97 3.64 -22.01
N ALA A 48 -29.18 4.57 -22.52
CA ALA A 48 -29.61 5.54 -23.51
C ALA A 48 -28.44 5.71 -24.50
N GLY A 49 -28.70 5.43 -25.77
CA GLY A 49 -27.68 5.28 -26.80
C GLY A 49 -26.99 6.59 -27.21
N GLY A 50 -25.87 6.44 -27.89
CA GLY A 50 -25.15 7.55 -28.52
C GLY A 50 -23.74 7.14 -28.93
N ASN A 51 -23.57 6.87 -30.22
CA ASN A 51 -22.29 6.65 -30.90
C ASN A 51 -21.34 7.86 -30.74
N GLY A 52 -20.03 7.60 -30.66
CA GLY A 52 -19.00 8.62 -30.89
C GLY A 52 -17.78 8.44 -30.00
N GLY A 53 -16.69 7.92 -30.57
CA GLY A 53 -15.42 7.81 -29.88
C GLY A 53 -14.77 9.17 -29.62
N GLN A 54 -14.27 9.36 -28.40
CA GLN A 54 -13.09 10.19 -28.09
C GLN A 54 -12.66 9.99 -26.63
N LYS A 55 -11.35 10.20 -26.42
CA LYS A 55 -10.56 10.18 -25.17
C LYS A 55 -11.36 10.50 -23.89
N ARG A 56 -11.08 9.76 -22.81
CA ARG A 56 -11.37 10.21 -21.44
C ARG A 56 -10.12 10.13 -20.57
N THR A 57 -9.64 11.30 -20.16
CA THR A 57 -8.97 11.52 -18.88
C THR A 57 -9.90 11.05 -17.76
N ARG A 58 -9.33 10.42 -16.73
CA ARG A 58 -10.07 9.95 -15.56
C ARG A 58 -10.18 11.09 -14.55
N ASP A 59 -10.93 12.13 -14.92
CA ASP A 59 -11.29 13.22 -14.02
C ASP A 59 -12.46 12.76 -13.14
N CYS A 60 -12.22 12.72 -11.83
CA CYS A 60 -13.28 12.67 -10.83
C CYS A 60 -13.85 14.07 -10.69
N ARG A 61 -14.99 14.37 -11.34
CA ARG A 61 -15.80 15.53 -10.92
C ARG A 61 -17.31 15.36 -11.13
N GLU A 62 -17.98 15.72 -10.03
CA GLU A 62 -19.37 16.11 -9.77
C GLU A 62 -20.39 16.11 -10.90
N THR A 63 -21.55 15.51 -10.62
CA THR A 63 -22.85 16.10 -10.98
C THR A 63 -23.94 15.62 -10.04
N THR A 64 -24.69 16.59 -9.54
CA THR A 64 -25.81 16.56 -8.59
C THR A 64 -27.08 15.94 -9.20
N VAL A 65 -27.87 15.22 -8.39
CA VAL A 65 -29.23 15.58 -7.92
C VAL A 65 -29.81 14.41 -7.08
N ALA A 66 -29.94 14.69 -5.78
CA ALA A 66 -30.89 14.21 -4.75
C ALA A 66 -31.58 12.83 -4.87
N VAL A 67 -31.12 11.88 -4.05
CA VAL A 67 -31.90 11.33 -2.91
C VAL A 67 -30.94 11.32 -1.71
N GLU A 68 -31.23 12.11 -0.67
CA GLU A 68 -30.44 12.13 0.57
C GLU A 68 -30.69 10.85 1.38
N GLU A 69 -29.99 9.78 1.03
CA GLU A 69 -29.52 8.83 2.04
C GLU A 69 -28.15 9.33 2.48
N LYS A 70 -27.96 9.58 3.78
CA LYS A 70 -26.63 9.92 4.32
C LYS A 70 -25.67 8.82 3.86
N PRO A 71 -24.67 9.10 3.02
CA PRO A 71 -23.75 8.06 2.60
C PRO A 71 -23.10 7.51 3.86
N GLY A 72 -23.39 6.25 4.17
CA GLY A 72 -22.79 5.56 5.30
C GLY A 72 -21.27 5.60 5.14
N ASP A 73 -20.55 5.79 6.24
CA ASP A 73 -19.09 5.82 6.22
C ASP A 73 -18.54 4.45 5.77
N VAL A 74 -18.25 4.34 4.47
CA VAL A 74 -17.80 3.10 3.80
C VAL A 74 -16.60 2.52 4.52
N ALA A 75 -15.67 3.36 4.97
CA ALA A 75 -14.50 2.93 5.70
C ALA A 75 -14.87 2.28 7.04
N SER A 76 -15.75 2.90 7.82
CA SER A 76 -16.24 2.32 9.07
C SER A 76 -16.95 0.99 8.85
N ALA A 77 -17.80 0.88 7.82
CA ALA A 77 -18.45 -0.38 7.47
C ALA A 77 -17.42 -1.46 7.09
N VAL A 78 -16.39 -1.09 6.33
CA VAL A 78 -15.32 -2.00 5.94
C VAL A 78 -14.54 -2.49 7.16
N LEU A 79 -14.14 -1.58 8.04
CA LEU A 79 -13.39 -1.92 9.25
C LEU A 79 -14.19 -2.79 10.23
N CYS A 80 -15.48 -2.49 10.40
CA CYS A 80 -16.43 -3.36 11.12
C CYS A 80 -16.44 -4.77 10.54
N GLY A 81 -16.54 -4.88 9.22
CA GLY A 81 -16.55 -6.16 8.50
C GLY A 81 -15.25 -6.94 8.70
N VAL A 82 -14.10 -6.30 8.50
CA VAL A 82 -12.76 -6.90 8.70
C VAL A 82 -12.59 -7.41 10.13
N ARG A 83 -12.99 -6.61 11.13
CA ARG A 83 -12.95 -7.00 12.55
C ARG A 83 -13.83 -8.23 12.83
N GLY A 84 -14.97 -8.35 12.15
CA GLY A 84 -15.92 -9.44 12.31
C GLY A 84 -15.52 -10.76 11.63
N VAL A 85 -14.48 -10.77 10.79
CA VAL A 85 -14.07 -12.00 10.09
C VAL A 85 -13.33 -12.94 11.04
N THR A 86 -14.01 -14.01 11.44
CA THR A 86 -13.50 -15.03 12.36
C THR A 86 -12.87 -16.21 11.60
N THR A 87 -11.70 -16.00 11.00
CA THR A 87 -10.92 -17.11 10.41
C THR A 87 -9.52 -17.20 11.00
N ARG A 88 -8.91 -18.39 10.93
CA ARG A 88 -7.54 -18.62 11.42
C ARG A 88 -6.52 -17.99 10.46
N LEU A 89 -5.71 -17.06 10.99
CA LEU A 89 -4.50 -16.45 10.41
C LEU A 89 -4.57 -16.03 8.93
N PHE A 90 -4.79 -14.74 8.68
CA PHE A 90 -4.65 -14.13 7.37
C PHE A 90 -3.19 -14.01 6.98
N GLN A 91 -2.91 -14.33 5.72
CA GLN A 91 -1.63 -14.04 5.10
C GLN A 91 -1.67 -12.85 4.15
N GLY A 92 -2.87 -12.44 3.73
CA GLY A 92 -3.03 -11.22 2.95
C GLY A 92 -4.35 -10.51 3.21
N VAL A 93 -4.31 -9.19 3.15
CA VAL A 93 -5.45 -8.30 3.29
C VAL A 93 -5.41 -7.30 2.14
N GLU A 94 -6.53 -7.19 1.43
CA GLU A 94 -6.75 -6.25 0.33
C GLU A 94 -8.00 -5.42 0.62
N LEU A 95 -7.79 -4.15 0.99
CA LEU A 95 -8.83 -3.16 1.29
C LEU A 95 -8.74 -2.03 0.27
N ARG A 96 -9.13 -2.31 -0.97
CA ARG A 96 -9.12 -1.31 -2.04
C ARG A 96 -10.46 -0.60 -2.16
N HIS A 97 -10.45 0.69 -2.51
CA HIS A 97 -11.68 1.49 -2.68
C HIS A 97 -12.55 1.51 -1.42
N ALA A 98 -11.93 1.47 -0.24
CA ALA A 98 -12.60 1.46 1.05
C ALA A 98 -12.70 2.87 1.68
N GLU A 99 -12.31 3.91 0.94
CA GLU A 99 -12.31 5.31 1.40
C GLU A 99 -11.54 5.51 2.73
N LEU A 100 -10.52 4.69 2.97
CA LEU A 100 -9.69 4.79 4.17
C LEU A 100 -8.94 6.14 4.17
N ARG A 101 -8.96 6.81 5.32
CA ARG A 101 -8.31 8.10 5.59
C ARG A 101 -7.43 7.96 6.82
N ALA A 102 -6.64 8.99 7.14
CA ALA A 102 -5.77 8.98 8.31
C ALA A 102 -6.48 8.59 9.63
N ILE A 103 -7.70 9.08 9.84
CA ILE A 103 -8.55 8.76 11.00
C ILE A 103 -8.90 7.26 11.13
N HIS A 104 -8.92 6.53 10.01
CA HIS A 104 -9.23 5.10 9.94
C HIS A 104 -8.00 4.24 10.21
N VAL A 105 -6.79 4.82 10.19
CA VAL A 105 -5.53 4.11 10.43
C VAL A 105 -5.22 4.05 11.92
N ALA A 106 -5.17 5.21 12.57
CA ALA A 106 -4.87 5.36 13.99
C ALA A 106 -5.53 6.64 14.54
N ARG A 107 -5.87 6.63 15.83
CA ARG A 107 -6.40 7.80 16.54
C ARG A 107 -5.35 8.91 16.69
N GLU A 108 -5.83 10.13 16.85
CA GLU A 108 -4.99 11.26 17.24
C GLU A 108 -4.63 11.18 18.72
N ALA A 109 -3.42 11.64 19.03
CA ALA A 109 -2.85 11.70 20.36
C ALA A 109 -3.71 12.50 21.37
N GLU A 110 -4.49 13.48 20.90
CA GLU A 110 -5.23 14.43 21.73
C GLU A 110 -6.56 13.88 22.29
N ASP A 111 -7.08 12.78 21.74
CA ASP A 111 -8.30 12.14 22.25
C ASP A 111 -8.10 11.38 23.58
N ALA A 112 -6.86 11.27 24.07
CA ALA A 112 -6.55 10.65 25.36
C ALA A 112 -7.13 11.41 26.58
N ASN A 113 -7.62 12.64 26.37
CA ASN A 113 -8.32 13.44 27.38
C ASN A 113 -9.85 13.27 27.38
N ARG A 114 -10.44 12.44 26.52
CA ARG A 114 -11.85 12.07 26.68
C ARG A 114 -12.02 11.24 27.94
N LYS A 115 -12.80 11.76 28.89
CA LYS A 115 -13.20 11.05 30.10
C LYS A 115 -13.77 9.68 29.73
N LEU A 116 -13.17 8.64 30.30
CA LEU A 116 -13.67 7.26 30.31
C LEU A 116 -15.11 7.30 30.85
N GLY A 117 -16.12 7.29 29.99
CA GLY A 117 -17.52 7.41 30.42
C GLY A 117 -18.55 7.79 29.37
N GLU A 118 -18.17 8.37 28.24
CA GLU A 118 -19.09 8.50 27.10
C GLU A 118 -19.13 7.19 26.32
N ARG A 119 -20.26 6.48 26.45
CA ARG A 119 -20.54 5.15 25.93
C ARG A 119 -20.75 5.14 24.40
N GLY A 120 -19.80 5.69 23.65
CA GLY A 120 -19.61 5.38 22.23
C GLY A 120 -18.66 4.19 22.12
N GLU A 121 -19.00 3.18 21.33
CA GLU A 121 -18.02 2.13 20.97
C GLU A 121 -16.75 2.80 20.42
N ASP A 122 -15.58 2.34 20.86
CA ASP A 122 -14.33 2.88 20.36
C ASP A 122 -14.29 2.77 18.82
N PRO A 123 -14.02 3.85 18.08
CA PRO A 123 -13.92 3.85 16.63
C PRO A 123 -12.86 2.82 16.20
N ILE A 124 -13.34 1.85 15.44
CA ILE A 124 -12.52 0.79 14.87
C ILE A 124 -11.54 1.44 13.89
N ASN A 125 -10.27 1.09 14.00
CA ASN A 125 -9.22 1.56 13.13
C ASN A 125 -8.27 0.40 12.78
N LEU A 126 -7.44 0.58 11.76
CA LEU A 126 -6.50 -0.47 11.33
C LEU A 126 -5.52 -0.86 12.44
N THR A 127 -5.11 0.08 13.28
CA THR A 127 -4.20 -0.21 14.40
C THR A 127 -4.81 -1.19 15.38
N SER A 128 -6.10 -1.06 15.70
CA SER A 128 -6.81 -2.00 16.59
C SER A 128 -7.22 -3.31 15.91
N ILE A 129 -7.38 -3.32 14.58
CA ILE A 129 -7.62 -4.55 13.82
C ILE A 129 -6.35 -5.38 13.71
N PHE A 130 -5.21 -4.76 13.38
CA PHE A 130 -3.96 -5.47 13.16
C PHE A 130 -3.28 -5.94 14.44
N SER A 131 -3.74 -5.51 15.61
CA SER A 131 -3.33 -6.09 16.89
C SER A 131 -3.98 -7.44 17.19
N LEU A 132 -4.99 -7.86 16.41
CA LEU A 132 -5.65 -9.14 16.59
C LEU A 132 -4.79 -10.29 16.06
N ASP A 133 -4.77 -11.42 16.77
CA ASP A 133 -3.99 -12.62 16.42
C ASP A 133 -4.23 -13.11 14.98
N SER A 134 -5.44 -12.90 14.45
CA SER A 134 -5.79 -13.23 13.07
C SER A 134 -4.88 -12.57 12.03
N PHE A 135 -4.18 -11.48 12.35
CA PHE A 135 -3.26 -10.78 11.44
C PHE A 135 -1.79 -10.97 11.79
N ALA A 136 -1.47 -11.75 12.84
CA ALA A 136 -0.09 -11.96 13.30
C ALA A 136 0.80 -12.67 12.27
N SER A 137 0.24 -13.27 11.22
CA SER A 137 0.97 -13.92 10.12
C SER A 137 0.79 -13.22 8.77
N LEU A 138 0.42 -11.94 8.77
CA LEU A 138 0.15 -11.19 7.55
C LEU A 138 1.44 -10.95 6.76
N HIS A 139 1.46 -11.45 5.52
CA HIS A 139 2.58 -11.27 4.59
C HIS A 139 2.29 -10.20 3.54
N THR A 140 1.03 -9.80 3.36
CA THR A 140 0.61 -8.86 2.31
C THR A 140 -0.44 -7.92 2.82
N LEU A 141 -0.14 -6.63 2.70
CA LEU A 141 -1.06 -5.56 2.98
C LEU A 141 -1.22 -4.72 1.72
N ASP A 142 -2.44 -4.69 1.21
CA ASP A 142 -2.81 -3.95 0.02
C ASP A 142 -3.93 -2.97 0.39
N LEU A 143 -3.56 -1.69 0.41
CA LEU A 143 -4.42 -0.55 0.70
C LEU A 143 -4.51 0.37 -0.53
N GLU A 144 -4.34 -0.16 -1.74
CA GLU A 144 -4.40 0.64 -2.96
C GLU A 144 -5.77 1.33 -3.12
N CYS A 145 -5.80 2.49 -3.76
CA CYS A 145 -7.04 3.23 -4.07
C CYS A 145 -7.85 3.61 -2.82
N ASN A 146 -7.20 4.18 -1.81
CA ASN A 146 -7.85 4.84 -0.68
C ASN A 146 -7.46 6.33 -0.65
N CYS A 147 -7.73 7.01 0.46
CA CYS A 147 -7.50 8.44 0.65
C CYS A 147 -6.62 8.69 1.88
N LEU A 148 -5.55 7.89 2.04
CA LEU A 148 -4.71 7.97 3.23
C LEU A 148 -3.96 9.30 3.36
N GLY A 149 -3.48 9.85 2.24
CA GLY A 149 -2.61 11.04 2.23
C GLY A 149 -1.31 10.83 3.03
N ASP A 150 -0.50 11.89 3.17
CA ASP A 150 0.76 11.83 3.92
C ASP A 150 0.55 11.45 5.39
N GLU A 151 -0.51 11.98 6.02
CA GLU A 151 -0.84 11.73 7.42
C GLU A 151 -1.22 10.26 7.65
N GLY A 152 -2.05 9.68 6.77
CA GLY A 152 -2.46 8.28 6.89
C GLY A 152 -1.30 7.32 6.66
N ILE A 153 -0.41 7.61 5.69
CA ILE A 153 0.81 6.81 5.49
C ILE A 153 1.76 6.93 6.69
N THR A 154 1.91 8.12 7.26
CA THR A 154 2.70 8.32 8.48
C THR A 154 2.14 7.51 9.64
N LYS A 155 0.83 7.58 9.87
CA LYS A 155 0.15 6.77 10.90
C LYS A 155 0.28 5.28 10.63
N LEU A 156 0.20 4.85 9.37
CA LEU A 156 0.36 3.45 8.99
C LEU A 156 1.75 2.95 9.38
N CYS A 157 2.80 3.70 9.04
CA CYS A 157 4.20 3.36 9.33
C CYS A 157 4.51 3.36 10.83
N LEU A 158 3.93 4.28 11.60
CA LEU A 158 4.18 4.39 13.04
C LEU A 158 3.39 3.39 13.88
N TRP A 159 2.14 3.13 13.54
CA TRP A 159 1.21 2.42 14.42
C TRP A 159 0.79 1.05 13.93
N CYS A 160 0.70 0.84 12.62
CA CYS A 160 0.20 -0.41 12.04
C CYS A 160 1.33 -1.37 11.64
N LEU A 161 2.24 -0.92 10.77
CA LEU A 161 3.28 -1.78 10.18
C LEU A 161 4.22 -2.43 11.22
N PRO A 162 4.59 -1.78 12.34
CA PRO A 162 5.42 -2.41 13.36
C PRO A 162 4.78 -3.65 14.01
N GLN A 163 3.45 -3.76 14.01
CA GLN A 163 2.72 -4.92 14.52
C GLN A 163 2.73 -6.11 13.54
N LEU A 164 3.04 -5.87 12.26
CA LEU A 164 2.96 -6.84 11.18
C LEU A 164 4.34 -7.45 10.89
N CYS A 165 4.89 -8.19 11.85
CA CYS A 165 6.30 -8.63 11.83
C CYS A 165 6.69 -9.55 10.65
N PHE A 166 5.71 -10.14 9.96
CA PHE A 166 5.94 -11.02 8.80
C PHE A 166 5.58 -10.36 7.46
N LEU A 167 5.33 -9.05 7.46
CA LEU A 167 4.93 -8.34 6.25
C LEU A 167 6.07 -8.34 5.22
N LYS A 168 5.77 -8.85 4.03
CA LYS A 168 6.70 -8.91 2.89
C LYS A 168 6.29 -8.02 1.73
N ARG A 169 5.02 -7.63 1.66
CA ARG A 169 4.46 -6.92 0.52
C ARG A 169 3.56 -5.80 1.01
N LEU A 170 3.89 -4.57 0.64
CA LEU A 170 3.16 -3.36 0.99
C LEU A 170 2.74 -2.64 -0.29
N PHE A 171 1.43 -2.48 -0.50
CA PHE A 171 0.88 -1.74 -1.63
C PHE A 171 0.02 -0.59 -1.13
N VAL A 172 0.41 0.64 -1.48
CA VAL A 172 -0.27 1.89 -1.10
C VAL A 172 -0.45 2.79 -2.33
N ALA A 173 -0.54 2.19 -3.52
CA ALA A 173 -0.77 2.92 -4.77
C ALA A 173 -2.07 3.74 -4.71
N SER A 174 -2.13 4.89 -5.39
CA SER A 174 -3.33 5.73 -5.46
C SER A 174 -3.90 6.13 -4.10
N ASN A 175 -3.06 6.65 -3.20
CA ASN A 175 -3.45 7.14 -1.87
C ASN A 175 -3.27 8.66 -1.69
N GLY A 176 -2.76 9.35 -2.71
CA GLY A 176 -2.62 10.80 -2.72
C GLY A 176 -1.58 11.34 -1.72
N PHE A 177 -0.54 10.56 -1.41
CA PHE A 177 0.57 11.03 -0.56
C PHE A 177 1.75 11.51 -1.42
N GLY A 178 2.54 12.44 -0.89
CA GLY A 178 3.72 12.99 -1.54
C GLY A 178 5.00 12.61 -0.79
N VAL A 179 5.95 13.55 -0.77
CA VAL A 179 7.29 13.33 -0.21
C VAL A 179 7.26 12.99 1.30
N SER A 180 6.35 13.59 2.06
CA SER A 180 6.24 13.33 3.51
C SER A 180 5.82 11.88 3.81
N GLY A 181 4.82 11.36 3.08
CA GLY A 181 4.40 9.97 3.19
C GLY A 181 5.50 9.00 2.73
N LEU A 182 6.22 9.32 1.64
CA LEU A 182 7.37 8.53 1.21
C LEU A 182 8.47 8.47 2.28
N ARG A 183 8.78 9.61 2.89
CA ARG A 183 9.76 9.70 3.99
C ARG A 183 9.36 8.83 5.18
N ALA A 184 8.07 8.76 5.52
CA ALA A 184 7.59 7.87 6.57
C ALA A 184 7.82 6.39 6.23
N ILE A 185 7.57 5.99 4.98
CA ILE A 185 7.85 4.62 4.49
C ILE A 185 9.35 4.31 4.58
N VAL A 186 10.21 5.24 4.15
CA VAL A 186 11.68 5.08 4.22
C VAL A 186 12.13 4.90 5.67
N LYS A 187 11.69 5.78 6.58
CA LYS A 187 12.02 5.67 8.01
C LYS A 187 11.60 4.34 8.61
N TYR A 188 10.41 3.84 8.24
CA TYR A 188 9.96 2.52 8.65
C TYR A 188 10.91 1.43 8.13
N THR A 189 11.29 1.48 6.85
CA THR A 189 12.19 0.48 6.26
C THR A 189 13.62 0.51 6.81
N GLU A 190 14.14 1.68 7.20
CA GLU A 190 15.46 1.80 7.82
C GLU A 190 15.49 1.33 9.29
N GLY A 191 14.34 0.97 9.88
CA GLY A 191 14.24 0.68 11.31
C GLY A 191 14.26 1.93 12.20
N ASN A 192 14.25 3.12 11.60
CA ASN A 192 14.25 4.42 12.26
C ASN A 192 12.85 4.88 12.73
N ALA A 193 11.90 3.95 12.89
CA ALA A 193 10.61 4.23 13.52
C ALA A 193 10.75 4.59 15.02
N SER A 194 11.94 4.43 15.61
CA SER A 194 12.35 5.05 16.87
C SER A 194 12.65 6.54 16.67
N GLY A 195 11.63 7.32 16.32
CA GLY A 195 11.68 8.76 16.53
C GLY A 195 11.68 9.03 18.03
N THR A 196 12.77 9.62 18.52
CA THR A 196 12.86 10.33 19.79
C THR A 196 11.77 11.41 19.85
N ASP A 197 10.57 11.03 20.27
CA ASP A 197 9.63 11.82 21.06
C ASP A 197 8.57 10.86 21.58
N GLY A 198 8.50 10.76 22.92
CA GLY A 198 7.87 9.67 23.63
C GLY A 198 6.38 9.52 23.32
N ARG A 199 6.02 8.55 22.46
CA ARG A 199 4.68 7.94 22.49
C ARG A 199 4.56 6.59 21.76
N MET A 200 5.58 5.75 21.72
CA MET A 200 5.32 4.33 21.42
C MET A 200 4.73 3.65 22.66
N PRO A 201 3.59 2.94 22.58
CA PRO A 201 3.19 2.00 23.63
C PRO A 201 4.25 0.89 23.68
N SER A 202 4.77 0.60 24.87
CA SER A 202 5.97 -0.22 25.11
C SER A 202 5.81 -1.72 24.83
N ALA A 203 4.97 -2.12 23.87
CA ALA A 203 4.63 -3.52 23.66
C ALA A 203 5.58 -4.27 22.71
N PHE A 204 6.34 -3.59 21.84
CA PHE A 204 7.21 -4.28 20.87
C PHE A 204 8.46 -3.46 20.54
N SER A 205 9.53 -3.66 21.32
CA SER A 205 10.88 -3.26 20.92
C SER A 205 11.54 -4.40 20.15
N PRO A 206 11.94 -4.22 18.87
CA PRO A 206 12.81 -5.19 18.21
C PRO A 206 14.23 -5.03 18.77
N ASN A 207 14.87 -6.16 19.06
CA ASN A 207 16.23 -6.23 19.62
C ASN A 207 17.25 -5.38 18.88
N ASN A 208 18.06 -4.66 19.65
CA ASN A 208 19.22 -3.90 19.19
C ASN A 208 20.38 -4.87 18.93
N SER A 209 20.55 -5.30 17.69
CA SER A 209 21.75 -6.02 17.23
C SER A 209 22.41 -5.21 16.12
N THR A 210 23.69 -4.90 16.27
CA THR A 210 24.55 -4.11 15.36
C THR A 210 24.87 -4.80 14.03
N GLU A 211 24.07 -5.76 13.61
CA GLU A 211 24.08 -6.25 12.23
C GLU A 211 23.07 -5.42 11.44
N THR A 212 23.48 -4.91 10.27
CA THR A 212 22.63 -4.16 9.34
C THR A 212 21.53 -5.09 8.80
N LYS A 213 20.52 -5.38 9.63
CA LYS A 213 19.43 -6.28 9.32
C LYS A 213 18.53 -5.59 8.31
N MET A 214 18.65 -6.00 7.05
CA MET A 214 17.83 -5.51 5.96
C MET A 214 16.33 -5.72 6.25
N HIS A 215 15.52 -4.79 5.79
CA HIS A 215 14.08 -4.84 5.98
C HIS A 215 13.47 -5.99 5.14
N PRO A 216 12.53 -6.78 5.69
CA PRO A 216 12.02 -8.00 5.03
C PRO A 216 11.08 -7.75 3.84
N LEU A 217 10.90 -6.51 3.38
CA LEU A 217 9.98 -6.21 2.29
C LEU A 217 10.56 -6.69 0.96
N GLU A 218 9.79 -7.56 0.29
CA GLU A 218 10.10 -8.13 -1.02
C GLU A 218 9.39 -7.38 -2.16
N ALA A 219 8.29 -6.67 -1.86
CA ALA A 219 7.60 -5.84 -2.83
C ALA A 219 7.00 -4.57 -2.21
N VAL A 220 7.20 -3.43 -2.87
CA VAL A 220 6.64 -2.14 -2.47
C VAL A 220 5.92 -1.51 -3.66
N GLY A 221 4.67 -1.09 -3.46
CA GLY A 221 3.88 -0.43 -4.49
C GLY A 221 3.50 1.00 -4.11
N LEU A 222 4.05 1.96 -4.85
CA LEU A 222 3.88 3.40 -4.64
C LEU A 222 3.21 4.09 -5.85
N THR A 223 2.77 3.31 -6.83
CA THR A 223 2.19 3.76 -8.10
C THR A 223 1.09 4.80 -7.92
N ASN A 224 1.01 5.78 -8.84
CA ASN A 224 -0.05 6.77 -8.85
C ASN A 224 -0.17 7.56 -7.54
N ASN A 225 0.97 7.98 -7.00
CA ASN A 225 1.05 8.95 -5.91
C ASN A 225 1.90 10.14 -6.38
N PRO A 226 1.55 11.39 -6.03
CA PRO A 226 2.26 12.59 -6.48
C PRO A 226 3.60 12.75 -5.75
N LEU A 227 4.57 11.88 -6.07
CA LEU A 227 5.87 11.88 -5.42
C LEU A 227 6.79 12.96 -6.00
N PHE A 228 6.84 13.08 -7.33
CA PHE A 228 7.69 14.05 -8.02
C PHE A 228 6.91 15.31 -8.37
N SER A 229 7.52 16.46 -8.12
CA SER A 229 6.89 17.77 -8.31
C SER A 229 7.93 18.88 -8.52
N ASN A 230 8.93 18.67 -9.40
CA ASN A 230 10.04 19.57 -9.79
C ASN A 230 10.92 20.12 -8.65
N ASP A 231 10.33 20.73 -7.62
CA ASP A 231 11.00 21.39 -6.50
C ASP A 231 11.64 20.41 -5.50
N LYS A 232 11.31 19.12 -5.58
CA LYS A 232 11.73 18.08 -4.62
C LYS A 232 12.23 16.79 -5.25
N ASP A 233 12.53 16.82 -6.54
CA ASP A 233 12.83 15.59 -7.29
C ASP A 233 14.13 14.92 -6.79
N GLU A 234 15.13 15.71 -6.37
CA GLU A 234 16.36 15.21 -5.74
C GLU A 234 16.05 14.51 -4.40
N GLU A 235 15.29 15.16 -3.51
CA GLU A 235 14.88 14.61 -2.22
C GLU A 235 14.12 13.27 -2.39
N VAL A 236 13.22 13.20 -3.37
CA VAL A 236 12.45 11.97 -3.67
C VAL A 236 13.36 10.88 -4.21
N THR A 237 14.34 11.24 -5.05
CA THR A 237 15.33 10.31 -5.61
C THR A 237 16.19 9.72 -4.49
N ASP A 238 16.65 10.55 -3.54
CA ASP A 238 17.41 10.11 -2.38
C ASP A 238 16.58 9.17 -1.48
N LEU A 239 15.32 9.52 -1.21
CA LEU A 239 14.41 8.68 -0.43
C LEU A 239 14.17 7.32 -1.10
N LEU A 240 13.98 7.28 -2.41
CA LEU A 240 13.84 6.01 -3.15
C LEU A 240 15.14 5.19 -3.13
N SER A 241 16.28 5.85 -3.13
CA SER A 241 17.60 5.22 -2.98
C SER A 241 17.78 4.61 -1.59
N CYS A 242 17.39 5.34 -0.54
CA CYS A 242 17.33 4.82 0.83
C CYS A 242 16.41 3.60 0.93
N LEU A 243 15.21 3.63 0.32
CA LEU A 243 14.30 2.48 0.30
C LEU A 243 14.95 1.24 -0.36
N LEU A 244 15.61 1.44 -1.51
CA LEU A 244 16.33 0.38 -2.21
C LEU A 244 17.43 -0.22 -1.32
N HIS A 245 18.22 0.61 -0.64
CA HIS A 245 19.26 0.14 0.27
C HIS A 245 18.71 -0.57 1.51
N ALA A 246 17.66 -0.02 2.13
CA ALA A 246 17.07 -0.56 3.35
C ALA A 246 16.50 -1.97 3.15
N CYS A 247 15.86 -2.22 2.00
CA CYS A 247 15.33 -3.54 1.65
C CYS A 247 16.39 -4.43 0.99
N GLY A 248 17.36 -3.82 0.29
CA GLY A 248 18.51 -4.46 -0.35
C GLY A 248 18.14 -5.72 -1.16
N PRO A 249 18.86 -6.84 -1.02
CA PRO A 249 18.71 -8.05 -1.82
C PRO A 249 17.34 -8.71 -1.72
N LEU A 250 16.56 -8.38 -0.71
CA LEU A 250 15.24 -8.97 -0.50
C LEU A 250 14.20 -8.33 -1.42
N LEU A 251 14.40 -7.08 -1.84
CA LEU A 251 13.45 -6.38 -2.69
C LEU A 251 13.47 -6.96 -4.11
N ARG A 252 12.32 -7.46 -4.55
CA ARG A 252 12.11 -8.03 -5.88
C ARG A 252 11.26 -7.14 -6.77
N ARG A 253 10.37 -6.33 -6.20
CA ARG A 253 9.47 -5.48 -6.98
C ARG A 253 9.29 -4.11 -6.36
N LEU A 254 9.52 -3.09 -7.16
CA LEU A 254 9.22 -1.70 -6.81
C LEU A 254 8.29 -1.11 -7.87
N HIS A 255 7.05 -0.81 -7.51
CA HIS A 255 6.07 -0.28 -8.46
C HIS A 255 5.98 1.25 -8.33
N LEU A 256 6.56 1.95 -9.30
CA LEU A 256 6.65 3.40 -9.38
C LEU A 256 6.01 3.91 -10.69
N ASN A 257 4.96 3.24 -11.18
CA ASN A 257 4.25 3.72 -12.35
C ASN A 257 3.53 5.03 -12.01
N HIS A 258 3.50 5.98 -12.93
CA HIS A 258 2.72 7.21 -12.80
C HIS A 258 2.95 7.98 -11.49
N VAL A 259 4.21 8.12 -11.09
CA VAL A 259 4.60 8.94 -9.91
C VAL A 259 5.16 10.31 -10.29
N GLY A 260 5.25 10.59 -11.60
CA GLY A 260 5.82 11.82 -12.14
C GLY A 260 7.34 11.81 -12.29
N MET A 261 7.98 10.63 -12.25
CA MET A 261 9.44 10.53 -12.24
C MET A 261 10.07 11.08 -13.53
N PRO A 262 11.05 12.01 -13.44
CA PRO A 262 11.81 12.47 -14.61
C PRO A 262 12.91 11.48 -15.03
N THR A 263 13.42 11.63 -16.26
CA THR A 263 14.54 10.82 -16.78
C THR A 263 15.76 10.82 -15.85
N SER A 264 16.13 11.98 -15.29
CA SER A 264 17.30 12.13 -14.42
C SER A 264 17.20 11.28 -13.16
N SER A 265 16.06 11.31 -12.46
CA SER A 265 15.82 10.49 -11.27
C SER A 265 15.82 8.99 -11.59
N ALA A 266 15.25 8.59 -12.74
CA ALA A 266 15.31 7.19 -13.17
C ALA A 266 16.75 6.72 -13.40
N VAL A 267 17.58 7.54 -14.04
CA VAL A 267 19.02 7.26 -14.23
C VAL A 267 19.75 7.19 -12.89
N ALA A 268 19.50 8.12 -11.98
CA ALA A 268 20.12 8.14 -10.65
C ALA A 268 19.80 6.87 -9.85
N MET A 269 18.54 6.41 -9.87
CA MET A 269 18.15 5.14 -9.23
C MET A 269 18.88 3.92 -9.85
N VAL A 270 19.09 3.92 -11.16
CA VAL A 270 19.90 2.88 -11.82
C VAL A 270 21.34 2.94 -11.30
N GLN A 271 21.96 4.12 -11.25
CA GLN A 271 23.33 4.27 -10.76
C GLN A 271 23.49 3.76 -9.32
N VAL A 272 22.50 4.00 -8.45
CA VAL A 272 22.48 3.47 -7.08
C VAL A 272 22.47 1.94 -7.06
N CYS A 273 21.66 1.31 -7.93
CA CYS A 273 21.60 -0.15 -8.02
C CYS A 273 22.93 -0.76 -8.54
N PHE A 274 23.71 -0.02 -9.32
CA PHE A 274 24.94 -0.49 -9.98
C PHE A 274 26.22 0.16 -9.40
N ALA A 275 26.13 0.77 -8.21
CA ALA A 275 27.28 1.38 -7.56
C ALA A 275 28.37 0.31 -7.34
N GLY A 276 29.53 0.47 -7.99
CA GLY A 276 30.70 -0.43 -7.83
C GLY A 276 30.83 -1.58 -8.83
N ASP A 277 29.78 -1.97 -9.58
CA ASP A 277 29.87 -2.96 -10.66
C ASP A 277 28.89 -2.61 -11.79
N LYS A 278 29.43 -2.34 -12.98
CA LYS A 278 28.63 -1.95 -14.17
C LYS A 278 27.85 -3.12 -14.79
N VAL A 279 28.19 -4.35 -14.42
CA VAL A 279 27.63 -5.58 -14.97
C VAL A 279 26.60 -6.19 -14.04
N ARG A 280 26.79 -6.08 -12.72
CA ARG A 280 25.89 -6.67 -11.71
C ARG A 280 25.42 -5.63 -10.69
N PRO A 281 24.11 -5.59 -10.38
CA PRO A 281 23.62 -4.68 -9.36
C PRO A 281 24.18 -5.05 -7.97
N GLN A 282 24.75 -4.07 -7.27
CA GLN A 282 25.34 -4.25 -5.95
C GLN A 282 24.24 -4.48 -4.91
N GLY A 283 24.38 -5.54 -4.12
CA GLY A 283 23.40 -5.86 -3.08
C GLY A 283 22.13 -6.52 -3.60
N PHE A 284 22.03 -6.87 -4.89
CA PHE A 284 20.91 -7.63 -5.47
C PHE A 284 21.46 -8.88 -6.17
N PRO A 285 21.71 -9.98 -5.45
CA PRO A 285 22.56 -11.09 -5.89
C PRO A 285 22.02 -11.94 -7.06
N ASP A 286 20.86 -11.59 -7.64
CA ASP A 286 20.39 -12.10 -8.92
C ASP A 286 19.45 -11.06 -9.54
N THR A 287 19.24 -11.10 -10.86
CA THR A 287 18.36 -10.22 -11.67
C THR A 287 16.86 -10.35 -11.34
N GLN A 288 16.49 -10.30 -10.06
CA GLN A 288 15.13 -10.47 -9.56
C GLN A 288 14.45 -9.14 -9.22
N LEU A 289 15.20 -8.06 -9.00
CA LEU A 289 14.61 -6.73 -8.82
C LEU A 289 14.03 -6.24 -10.14
N THR A 290 12.74 -5.94 -10.13
CA THR A 290 12.02 -5.25 -11.19
C THR A 290 11.46 -3.94 -10.67
N VAL A 291 11.86 -2.84 -11.29
CA VAL A 291 11.36 -1.48 -11.04
C VAL A 291 10.42 -1.09 -12.18
N TYR A 292 9.14 -0.90 -11.87
CA TYR A 292 8.14 -0.52 -12.86
C TYR A 292 8.02 1.01 -12.93
N LEU A 293 8.35 1.59 -14.09
CA LEU A 293 8.41 3.04 -14.32
C LEU A 293 7.50 3.53 -15.44
N LYS A 294 6.46 2.77 -15.79
CA LYS A 294 5.53 3.13 -16.85
C LYS A 294 4.77 4.41 -16.51
N GLN A 295 4.40 5.18 -17.53
CA GLN A 295 3.56 6.38 -17.40
C GLN A 295 4.18 7.49 -16.52
N ASN A 296 5.51 7.57 -16.51
CA ASN A 296 6.29 8.67 -15.93
C ASN A 296 6.81 9.63 -17.02
N TYR A 297 7.47 10.71 -16.62
CA TYR A 297 8.08 11.70 -17.52
C TYR A 297 9.50 11.30 -17.94
N ILE A 298 9.64 10.05 -18.40
CA ILE A 298 10.94 9.49 -18.81
C ILE A 298 11.02 9.49 -20.33
N ASP A 299 11.99 10.25 -20.86
CA ASP A 299 12.42 10.14 -22.25
C ASP A 299 13.18 8.82 -22.43
N LYS A 300 12.59 7.88 -23.18
CA LYS A 300 13.15 6.54 -23.35
C LYS A 300 14.47 6.55 -24.12
N GLU A 301 14.59 7.40 -25.13
CA GLU A 301 15.80 7.47 -25.95
C GLU A 301 16.95 8.03 -25.13
N GLN A 302 16.70 9.13 -24.40
CA GLN A 302 17.69 9.71 -23.49
C GLN A 302 18.07 8.71 -22.38
N PHE A 303 17.09 8.04 -21.79
CA PHE A 303 17.31 7.04 -20.73
C PHE A 303 18.23 5.91 -21.22
N TYR A 304 17.86 5.25 -22.33
CA TYR A 304 18.67 4.13 -22.85
C TYR A 304 20.01 4.59 -23.43
N SER A 305 20.13 5.79 -23.98
CA SER A 305 21.43 6.34 -24.39
C SER A 305 22.35 6.52 -23.18
N THR A 306 21.84 7.14 -22.12
CA THR A 306 22.60 7.35 -20.89
C THR A 306 23.04 6.01 -20.27
N LEU A 307 22.18 4.98 -20.27
CA LEU A 307 22.56 3.65 -19.80
C LEU A 307 23.66 3.00 -20.64
N ARG A 308 23.68 3.21 -21.96
CA ARG A 308 24.76 2.72 -22.84
C ARG A 308 26.07 3.44 -22.53
N ASP A 309 26.03 4.75 -22.37
CA ASP A 309 27.21 5.57 -22.08
C ASP A 309 27.82 5.23 -20.71
N LEU A 310 26.98 4.82 -19.76
CA LEU A 310 27.39 4.35 -18.44
C LEU A 310 27.77 2.86 -18.41
N GLU A 311 27.69 2.15 -19.54
CA GLU A 311 27.91 0.71 -19.68
C GLU A 311 26.97 -0.16 -18.80
N MET A 312 25.81 0.37 -18.40
CA MET A 312 24.82 -0.29 -17.53
C MET A 312 23.71 -0.98 -18.34
N GLY A 313 24.03 -1.59 -19.48
CA GLY A 313 23.03 -2.19 -20.38
C GLY A 313 22.16 -3.28 -19.73
N ALA A 314 22.67 -3.95 -18.68
CA ALA A 314 21.92 -4.93 -17.90
C ALA A 314 20.71 -4.32 -17.16
N ALA A 315 20.80 -3.04 -16.78
CA ALA A 315 19.75 -2.32 -16.06
C ALA A 315 18.44 -2.20 -16.86
N ALA A 316 18.51 -2.24 -18.19
CA ALA A 316 17.34 -2.16 -19.08
C ALA A 316 16.33 -3.30 -18.85
N ARG A 317 16.76 -4.43 -18.27
CA ARG A 317 15.85 -5.55 -17.90
C ARG A 317 15.22 -5.36 -16.52
N MET A 318 15.83 -4.56 -15.65
CA MET A 318 15.36 -4.29 -14.29
C MET A 318 14.39 -3.10 -14.26
N PHE A 319 14.65 -2.07 -15.07
CA PHE A 319 13.86 -0.84 -15.10
C PHE A 319 12.91 -0.85 -16.30
N LEU A 320 11.64 -1.12 -16.03
CA LEU A 320 10.59 -1.25 -17.04
C LEU A 320 9.93 0.11 -17.31
N VAL A 321 10.50 0.87 -18.24
CA VAL A 321 10.04 2.19 -18.71
C VAL A 321 9.06 2.08 -19.88
#